data_AF-A0A9J7M4G7-F1
#
_entry.id   AF-A0A9J7M4G7-F1
#
_cell.length_a   1.000
_cell.length_b   1.000
_cell.length_c   1.000
_cell.angle_alpha   90.00
_cell.angle_beta   90.00
_cell.angle_gamma   90.00
#
_symmetry.space_group_name_H-M   'P 1'
#
loop_
_entity.id
_entity.type
_entity.pdbx_description
1 polymer ?
#
loop_
_entity_poly.entity_id
_entity_poly.type
_entity_poly.pdbx_seq_one_letter_code
_entity_poly.pdbx_strand_id
1 'polypeptide(L)'
;MSLQDRRNNEGYKNWLRVGLALLATRDGLTNVTLRAAKELHAALKAKLGDSVEKCTCNPKKKEECKDCKSWRQELATHYKGNKSQIYWTNCTPNKWSKEPWEVAKVFMPRGQSIGNIGPETSDTSALLNFLVHCKCCNKYVSVKATQKVGHFQYSIP
;
A
#
# COMPACT_ATOMS: atom_id res chain seq x y z
N MET A 1 28.03 -12.98 -21.71
CA MET A 1 28.26 -13.35 -20.30
C MET A 1 27.53 -14.66 -20.03
N SER A 2 28.25 -15.72 -19.68
CA SER A 2 27.66 -17.04 -19.43
C SER A 2 26.89 -17.07 -18.10
N LEU A 3 26.03 -18.08 -17.90
CA LEU A 3 25.34 -18.29 -16.61
C LEU A 3 26.33 -18.53 -15.46
N GLN A 4 27.48 -19.14 -15.73
CA GLN A 4 28.54 -19.34 -14.74
C GLN A 4 29.19 -18.01 -14.36
N ASP A 5 29.44 -17.12 -15.32
CA ASP A 5 29.99 -15.78 -15.06
C ASP A 5 29.03 -14.95 -14.20
N ARG A 6 27.71 -15.02 -14.48
CA ARG A 6 26.67 -14.36 -13.68
C ARG A 6 26.65 -14.89 -12.26
N ARG A 7 26.66 -16.21 -12.08
CA ARG A 7 26.62 -16.84 -10.75
C ARG A 7 27.82 -16.46 -9.88
N ASN A 8 28.99 -16.27 -10.48
CA ASN A 8 30.21 -15.93 -9.77
C ASN A 8 30.40 -14.42 -9.56
N ASN A 9 29.59 -13.57 -10.21
CA ASN A 9 29.65 -12.13 -10.05
C ASN A 9 29.11 -11.69 -8.68
N GLU A 10 29.95 -11.02 -7.89
CA GLU A 10 29.58 -10.54 -6.54
C GLU A 10 28.44 -9.51 -6.57
N GLY A 11 28.40 -8.63 -7.58
CA GLY A 11 27.30 -7.69 -7.78
C GLY A 11 25.97 -8.41 -7.99
N TYR A 12 25.96 -9.44 -8.84
CA TYR A 12 24.78 -10.27 -9.07
C TYR A 12 24.33 -11.00 -7.79
N LYS A 13 25.26 -11.60 -7.03
CA LYS A 13 24.95 -12.23 -5.74
C LYS A 13 24.38 -11.24 -4.74
N ASN A 14 24.90 -10.01 -4.69
CA ASN A 14 24.38 -8.96 -3.80
C ASN A 14 22.95 -8.57 -4.16
N TRP A 15 22.63 -8.41 -5.46
CA TRP A 15 21.26 -8.17 -5.90
C TRP A 15 20.31 -9.33 -5.58
N LEU A 16 20.77 -10.59 -5.69
CA LEU A 16 20.00 -11.75 -5.25
C LEU A 16 19.71 -11.71 -3.75
N ARG A 17 20.72 -11.39 -2.92
CA ARG A 17 20.55 -11.23 -1.47
C ARG A 17 19.53 -10.14 -1.13
N VAL A 18 19.59 -9.00 -1.83
CA VAL A 18 18.60 -7.91 -1.66
C VAL A 18 17.20 -8.38 -2.02
N GLY A 19 17.03 -9.06 -3.17
CA GLY A 19 15.74 -9.62 -3.57
C GLY A 19 15.16 -10.58 -2.54
N LEU A 20 15.98 -11.50 -2.02
CA LEU A 20 15.59 -12.44 -0.96
C LEU A 20 15.23 -11.72 0.34
N ALA A 21 16.01 -10.71 0.74
CA ALA A 21 15.73 -9.92 1.93
C ALA A 21 14.39 -9.17 1.81
N LEU A 22 14.08 -8.62 0.63
CA LEU A 22 12.80 -7.96 0.36
C LEU A 22 11.63 -8.94 0.47
N LEU A 23 11.75 -10.14 -0.11
CA LEU A 23 10.73 -11.19 0.00
C LEU A 23 10.51 -11.62 1.45
N ALA A 24 11.59 -11.93 2.17
CA ALA A 24 11.51 -12.28 3.59
C ALA A 24 10.88 -11.16 4.43
N THR A 25 11.19 -9.90 4.10
CA THR A 25 10.56 -8.74 4.75
C THR A 25 9.08 -8.66 4.44
N ARG A 26 8.66 -8.85 3.17
CA ARG A 26 7.24 -8.87 2.78
C ARG A 26 6.49 -9.94 3.59
N ASP A 27 7.02 -11.16 3.63
CA ASP A 27 6.40 -12.30 4.31
C ASP A 27 6.24 -12.02 5.81
N GLY A 28 7.25 -11.41 6.44
CA GLY A 28 7.17 -10.96 7.83
C GLY A 28 6.13 -9.86 8.07
N LEU A 29 5.84 -9.03 7.06
CA LEU A 29 4.85 -7.94 7.13
C LEU A 29 3.42 -8.40 6.79
N THR A 30 3.23 -9.56 6.16
CA THR A 30 1.93 -10.03 5.66
C THR A 30 0.85 -10.01 6.74
N ASN A 31 1.11 -10.65 7.88
CA ASN A 31 0.10 -10.79 8.93
C ASN A 31 -0.29 -9.45 9.57
N VAL A 32 0.69 -8.58 9.83
CA VAL A 32 0.45 -7.29 10.47
C VAL A 32 -0.28 -6.33 9.53
N THR A 33 0.08 -6.31 8.24
CA THR A 33 -0.57 -5.46 7.24
C THR A 33 -1.99 -5.92 6.94
N LEU A 34 -2.23 -7.24 6.83
CA LEU A 34 -3.58 -7.78 6.67
C LEU A 34 -4.48 -7.42 7.84
N ARG A 35 -3.96 -7.54 9.08
CA ARG A 35 -4.71 -7.16 10.28
C ARG A 35 -5.03 -5.67 10.28
N ALA A 36 -4.04 -4.81 10.01
CA ALA A 36 -4.24 -3.37 9.95
C ALA A 36 -5.26 -2.94 8.88
N ALA A 37 -5.24 -3.58 7.71
CA ALA A 37 -6.22 -3.34 6.65
C ALA A 37 -7.64 -3.72 7.09
N LYS A 38 -7.81 -4.87 7.74
CA LYS A 38 -9.10 -5.31 8.29
C LYS A 38 -9.64 -4.34 9.35
N GLU A 39 -8.78 -3.84 10.24
CA GLU A 39 -9.18 -2.89 11.28
C GLU A 39 -9.57 -1.52 10.70
N LEU A 40 -8.80 -1.00 9.75
CA LEU A 40 -9.17 0.21 9.01
C LEU A 40 -10.52 0.04 8.31
N HIS A 41 -10.69 -1.07 7.60
CA HIS A 41 -11.92 -1.38 6.89
C HIS A 41 -13.12 -1.48 7.84
N ALA A 42 -12.97 -2.15 8.99
CA ALA A 42 -14.01 -2.24 10.01
C ALA A 42 -14.41 -0.86 10.55
N ALA A 43 -13.45 0.02 10.82
CA ALA A 43 -13.71 1.38 11.28
C ALA A 43 -14.46 2.21 10.23
N LEU A 44 -14.05 2.12 8.95
CA LEU A 44 -14.73 2.80 7.84
C LEU A 44 -16.16 2.28 7.67
N LYS A 45 -16.33 0.95 7.67
CA LYS A 45 -17.63 0.31 7.48
C LYS A 45 -18.59 0.61 8.62
N ALA A 46 -18.12 0.64 9.86
CA ALA A 46 -18.93 1.03 11.01
C ALA A 46 -19.47 2.46 10.90
N LYS A 47 -18.73 3.36 10.25
CA LYS A 47 -19.11 4.77 10.10
C LYS A 47 -19.93 5.06 8.84
N LEU A 48 -19.63 4.38 7.74
CA LEU A 48 -20.15 4.72 6.41
C LEU A 48 -21.10 3.67 5.82
N GLY A 49 -21.18 2.48 6.44
CA GLY A 49 -21.95 1.36 5.92
C GLY A 49 -21.49 0.95 4.51
N ASP A 50 -22.44 0.53 3.68
CA ASP A 50 -22.17 0.04 2.32
C ASP A 50 -22.48 1.09 1.23
N SER A 51 -22.44 2.39 1.58
CA SER A 51 -22.86 3.47 0.69
C SER A 51 -22.09 3.54 -0.64
N VAL A 52 -20.85 3.02 -0.66
CA VAL A 52 -19.93 3.12 -1.80
C VAL A 52 -20.09 2.00 -2.82
N GLU A 53 -20.89 0.96 -2.54
CA GLU A 53 -21.06 -0.18 -3.44
C GLU A 53 -21.60 0.21 -4.83
N LYS A 54 -22.40 1.28 -4.89
CA LYS A 54 -22.97 1.80 -6.12
C LYS A 54 -22.06 2.78 -6.86
N CYS A 55 -20.84 3.05 -6.36
CA CYS A 55 -19.94 4.00 -7.02
C CYS A 55 -19.47 3.47 -8.38
N THR A 56 -19.84 4.18 -9.44
CA THR A 56 -19.38 3.93 -10.81
C THR A 56 -18.21 4.85 -11.20
N CYS A 57 -17.67 5.56 -10.22
CA CYS A 57 -16.57 6.49 -10.36
C CYS A 57 -15.33 5.86 -11.00
N ASN A 58 -14.79 6.54 -12.01
CA ASN A 58 -13.46 6.22 -12.50
C ASN A 58 -12.41 6.85 -11.56
N PRO A 59 -11.64 6.04 -10.81
CA PRO A 59 -10.62 6.56 -9.89
C PRO A 59 -9.50 7.35 -10.58
N LYS A 60 -9.34 7.19 -11.90
CA LYS A 60 -8.38 7.95 -12.73
C LYS A 60 -8.86 9.37 -13.06
N LYS A 61 -10.16 9.65 -12.96
CA LYS A 61 -10.69 10.99 -13.14
C LYS A 61 -10.59 11.76 -11.82
N LYS A 62 -10.14 13.01 -11.91
CA LYS A 62 -10.05 13.92 -10.75
C LYS A 62 -11.43 14.42 -10.29
N GLU A 63 -12.45 14.27 -11.12
CA GLU A 63 -13.82 14.66 -10.84
C GLU A 63 -14.31 13.99 -9.54
N GLU A 64 -14.82 14.80 -8.61
CA GLU A 64 -15.41 14.30 -7.37
C GLU A 64 -16.72 13.54 -7.70
N CYS A 65 -16.66 12.22 -7.65
CA CYS A 65 -17.88 11.41 -7.67
C CYS A 65 -18.58 11.52 -6.32
N LYS A 66 -19.85 11.92 -6.35
CA LYS A 66 -20.70 12.05 -5.17
C LYS A 66 -20.81 10.73 -4.39
N ASP A 67 -20.88 9.60 -5.09
CA ASP A 67 -21.14 8.28 -4.48
C ASP A 67 -19.97 7.76 -3.62
N CYS A 68 -18.72 8.08 -3.97
CA CYS A 68 -17.55 7.73 -3.14
C CYS A 68 -17.02 8.88 -2.29
N LYS A 69 -17.66 10.06 -2.32
CA LYS A 69 -17.14 11.26 -1.65
C LYS A 69 -16.96 11.06 -0.15
N SER A 70 -17.95 10.48 0.52
CA SER A 70 -17.91 10.23 1.97
C SER A 70 -16.74 9.30 2.34
N TRP A 71 -16.58 8.20 1.61
CA TRP A 71 -15.46 7.27 1.80
C TRP A 71 -14.09 7.90 1.51
N ARG A 72 -13.96 8.67 0.43
CA ARG A 72 -12.72 9.40 0.12
C ARG A 72 -12.33 10.38 1.22
N GLN A 73 -13.30 11.16 1.69
CA GLN A 73 -13.09 12.13 2.76
C GLN A 73 -12.65 11.43 4.04
N GLU A 74 -13.33 10.33 4.42
CA GLU A 74 -12.98 9.58 5.62
C GLU A 74 -11.61 8.92 5.50
N LEU A 75 -11.31 8.23 4.39
CA LEU A 75 -9.98 7.65 4.13
C LEU A 75 -8.87 8.71 4.23
N ALA A 76 -9.11 9.91 3.71
CA ALA A 76 -8.15 11.01 3.81
C ALA A 76 -7.91 11.50 5.25
N THR A 77 -8.84 11.28 6.19
CA THR A 77 -8.61 11.56 7.62
C THR A 77 -7.63 10.58 8.25
N HIS A 78 -7.57 9.35 7.74
CA HIS A 78 -6.65 8.30 8.20
C HIS A 78 -5.25 8.42 7.58
N TYR A 79 -5.03 9.31 6.62
CA TYR A 79 -3.72 9.52 5.99
C TYR A 79 -2.80 10.42 6.83
N LYS A 80 -1.52 10.04 6.92
CA LYS A 80 -0.42 10.80 7.52
C LYS A 80 0.44 11.40 6.41
N GLY A 81 0.59 12.73 6.42
CA GLY A 81 1.36 13.48 5.44
C GLY A 81 0.47 14.25 4.47
N ASN A 82 1.00 14.52 3.27
CA ASN A 82 0.30 15.31 2.27
C ASN A 82 -0.81 14.48 1.60
N LYS A 83 -2.07 14.92 1.71
CA LYS A 83 -3.23 14.25 1.12
C LYS A 83 -3.18 14.15 -0.41
N SER A 84 -2.36 14.98 -1.08
CA SER A 84 -2.12 14.86 -2.52
C SER A 84 -1.35 13.59 -2.91
N GLN A 85 -0.72 12.92 -1.95
CA GLN A 85 -0.01 11.65 -2.12
C GLN A 85 -0.92 10.43 -1.93
N ILE A 86 -2.23 10.61 -1.75
CA ILE A 86 -3.18 9.49 -1.75
C ILE A 86 -3.36 8.99 -3.20
N TYR A 87 -3.09 7.71 -3.42
CA TYR A 87 -3.11 7.11 -4.75
C TYR A 87 -4.47 6.47 -5.06
N TRP A 88 -5.48 7.32 -5.30
CA TRP A 88 -6.85 6.88 -5.62
C TRP A 88 -6.93 5.95 -6.83
N THR A 89 -5.97 6.03 -7.77
CA THR A 89 -5.92 5.19 -8.98
C THR A 89 -5.60 3.73 -8.73
N ASN A 90 -5.12 3.38 -7.54
CA ASN A 90 -4.73 2.01 -7.19
C ASN A 90 -5.91 1.11 -6.81
N CYS A 91 -7.08 1.70 -6.53
CA CYS A 91 -8.20 1.00 -5.93
C CYS A 91 -9.48 1.13 -6.76
N THR A 92 -10.45 0.28 -6.45
CA THR A 92 -11.76 0.21 -7.08
C THR A 92 -12.82 0.58 -6.04
N PRO A 93 -13.42 1.79 -6.10
CA PRO A 93 -14.23 2.29 -4.98
C PRO A 93 -15.45 1.43 -4.63
N ASN A 94 -16.11 0.81 -5.61
CA ASN A 94 -17.24 -0.09 -5.36
C ASN A 94 -16.89 -1.34 -4.54
N LYS A 95 -15.60 -1.64 -4.39
CA LYS A 95 -15.09 -2.73 -3.56
C LYS A 95 -14.70 -2.30 -2.15
N TRP A 96 -14.65 -1.00 -1.84
CA TRP A 96 -14.14 -0.50 -0.55
C TRP A 96 -14.94 -0.97 0.66
N SER A 97 -16.24 -1.27 0.55
CA SER A 97 -17.06 -1.80 1.66
C SER A 97 -16.99 -3.33 1.82
N LYS A 98 -16.36 -4.03 0.87
CA LYS A 98 -16.29 -5.50 0.79
C LYS A 98 -14.87 -6.01 0.99
N GLU A 99 -13.89 -5.30 0.44
CA GLU A 99 -12.51 -5.76 0.32
C GLU A 99 -11.59 -4.85 1.15
N PRO A 100 -11.10 -5.31 2.31
CA PRO A 100 -10.18 -4.53 3.16
C PRO A 100 -8.90 -4.10 2.46
N TRP A 101 -8.45 -4.85 1.46
CA TRP A 101 -7.23 -4.51 0.75
C TRP A 101 -7.40 -3.31 -0.18
N GLU A 102 -8.59 -3.12 -0.75
CA GLU A 102 -8.88 -1.99 -1.64
C GLU A 102 -8.80 -0.64 -0.91
N VAL A 103 -9.13 -0.61 0.39
CA VAL A 103 -8.93 0.59 1.22
C VAL A 103 -7.46 0.78 1.63
N ALA A 104 -6.66 -0.28 1.73
CA ALA A 104 -5.24 -0.17 2.04
C ALA A 104 -4.42 0.36 0.85
N LYS A 105 -4.81 0.01 -0.38
CA LYS A 105 -4.13 0.42 -1.61
C LYS A 105 -4.02 1.94 -1.82
N VAL A 106 -4.92 2.73 -1.22
CA VAL A 106 -4.87 4.20 -1.34
C VAL A 106 -3.63 4.81 -0.68
N PHE A 107 -3.03 4.09 0.27
CA PHE A 107 -1.82 4.48 0.98
C PHE A 107 -0.54 3.97 0.31
N MET A 108 -0.66 3.12 -0.71
CA MET A 108 0.46 2.48 -1.41
C MET A 108 0.88 3.33 -2.62
N PRO A 109 2.16 3.31 -3.04
CA PRO A 109 2.61 3.99 -4.24
C PRO A 109 1.93 3.43 -5.51
N ARG A 110 2.09 4.12 -6.64
CA ARG A 110 1.54 3.69 -7.94
C ARG A 110 1.97 2.28 -8.31
N GLY A 111 1.19 1.64 -9.16
CA GLY A 111 1.52 0.31 -9.71
C GLY A 111 0.76 -0.84 -9.07
N GLN A 112 -0.21 -0.55 -8.18
CA GLN A 112 -1.06 -1.58 -7.62
C GLN A 112 -2.08 -2.03 -8.68
N SER A 113 -1.84 -3.22 -9.22
CA SER A 113 -2.70 -3.82 -10.25
C SER A 113 -3.98 -4.39 -9.65
N ILE A 114 -4.92 -4.76 -10.51
CA ILE A 114 -6.13 -5.51 -10.12
C ILE A 114 -5.75 -6.85 -9.44
N GLY A 115 -4.60 -7.44 -9.82
CA GLY A 115 -4.10 -8.69 -9.24
C GLY A 115 -3.48 -8.53 -7.85
N ASN A 116 -3.21 -7.30 -7.40
CA ASN A 116 -2.81 -7.08 -6.00
C ASN A 116 -4.04 -7.22 -5.11
N ILE A 117 -4.33 -8.41 -4.62
CA ILE A 117 -5.50 -8.70 -3.78
C ILE A 117 -5.16 -8.80 -2.28
N GLY A 118 -3.89 -8.66 -1.92
CA GLY A 118 -3.45 -8.84 -0.54
C GLY A 118 -1.97 -8.56 -0.35
N PRO A 119 -1.47 -8.71 0.88
CA PRO A 119 -0.07 -8.46 1.17
C PRO A 119 0.91 -9.41 0.48
N GLU A 120 0.52 -10.66 0.28
CA GLU A 120 1.29 -11.68 -0.45
C GLU A 120 1.64 -11.24 -1.88
N THR A 121 0.72 -10.51 -2.52
CA THR A 121 0.83 -10.02 -3.90
C THR A 121 1.23 -8.56 -4.00
N SER A 122 1.57 -7.94 -2.85
CA SER A 122 2.12 -6.59 -2.77
C SER A 122 3.64 -6.65 -2.65
N ASP A 123 4.33 -5.66 -3.21
CA ASP A 123 5.75 -5.47 -2.95
C ASP A 123 5.99 -4.91 -1.53
N THR A 124 7.20 -5.10 -1.01
CA THR A 124 7.58 -4.66 0.34
C THR A 124 7.41 -3.15 0.53
N SER A 125 7.66 -2.35 -0.52
CA SER A 125 7.53 -0.89 -0.44
C SER A 125 6.06 -0.48 -0.27
N ALA A 126 5.12 -1.16 -0.93
CA ALA A 126 3.70 -0.92 -0.79
C ALA A 126 3.21 -1.22 0.63
N LEU A 127 3.64 -2.34 1.20
CA LEU A 127 3.34 -2.71 2.59
C LEU A 127 3.86 -1.68 3.59
N LEU A 128 5.11 -1.27 3.44
CA LEU A 128 5.72 -0.26 4.31
C LEU A 128 5.03 1.10 4.18
N ASN A 129 4.69 1.53 2.96
CA ASN A 129 3.97 2.78 2.73
C ASN A 129 2.60 2.77 3.43
N PHE A 130 1.86 1.68 3.34
CA PHE A 130 0.59 1.55 4.05
C PHE A 130 0.77 1.71 5.57
N LEU A 131 1.73 1.00 6.18
CA LEU A 131 1.99 1.09 7.62
C LEU A 131 2.44 2.49 8.05
N VAL A 132 3.30 3.13 7.25
CA VAL A 132 3.87 4.45 7.56
C VAL A 132 2.87 5.57 7.36
N HIS A 133 1.97 5.49 6.37
CA HIS A 133 1.04 6.56 6.03
C HIS A 133 -0.37 6.38 6.59
N CYS A 134 -0.76 5.21 7.08
CA CYS A 134 -2.05 5.02 7.72
C CYS A 134 -1.99 5.27 9.24
N LYS A 135 -2.80 6.19 9.77
CA LYS A 135 -2.89 6.50 11.21
C LYS A 135 -3.30 5.29 12.04
N CYS A 136 -4.17 4.42 11.52
CA CYS A 136 -4.57 3.18 12.21
C CYS A 136 -3.38 2.24 12.46
N CYS A 137 -2.31 2.38 11.67
CA CYS A 137 -1.13 1.55 11.78
C CYS A 137 -0.13 2.04 12.85
N ASN A 138 -0.38 3.17 13.52
CA ASN A 138 0.55 3.73 14.51
C ASN A 138 0.91 2.73 15.63
N LYS A 139 -0.02 1.84 16.01
CA LYS A 139 0.23 0.79 17.00
C LYS A 139 1.20 -0.30 16.55
N TYR A 140 1.44 -0.42 15.24
CA TYR A 140 2.35 -1.39 14.65
C TYR A 140 3.71 -0.79 14.29
N VAL A 141 3.86 0.53 14.32
CA VAL A 141 5.05 1.24 13.86
C VAL A 141 5.65 2.06 14.98
N SER A 142 6.89 1.76 15.36
CA SER A 142 7.64 2.57 16.32
C SER A 142 8.11 3.88 15.68
N VAL A 143 7.70 5.02 16.24
CA VAL A 143 7.97 6.38 15.75
C VAL A 143 9.48 6.71 15.68
N LYS A 144 10.33 5.98 16.40
CA LYS A 144 11.78 6.19 16.42
C LYS A 144 12.53 5.71 15.16
N ALA A 145 11.89 4.92 14.28
CA ALA A 145 12.57 4.27 13.14
C ALA A 145 12.24 4.86 11.76
N THR A 146 11.19 5.67 11.63
CA THR A 146 10.64 6.05 10.30
C THR A 146 11.33 7.24 9.62
N GLN A 147 12.25 7.94 10.30
CA GLN A 147 12.93 9.12 9.74
C GLN A 147 14.15 8.79 8.85
N LYS A 148 14.63 7.54 8.81
CA LYS A 148 15.90 7.19 8.13
C LYS A 148 15.77 6.51 6.77
N VAL A 149 14.57 6.11 6.32
CA VAL A 149 14.41 5.25 5.13
C VAL A 149 13.94 6.02 3.87
N GLY A 150 13.61 7.31 3.99
CA GLY A 150 13.02 8.11 2.91
C GLY A 150 13.97 8.60 1.81
N HIS A 151 15.26 8.26 1.84
CA HIS A 151 16.28 8.83 0.95
C HIS A 151 17.00 7.81 0.06
N PHE A 152 16.30 6.78 -0.42
CA PHE A 152 16.77 6.05 -1.60
C PHE A 152 16.28 6.75 -2.87
N GLN A 153 16.92 7.90 -3.19
CA GLN A 153 16.91 8.40 -4.56
C GLN A 153 17.80 7.48 -5.39
N TYR A 154 17.22 6.91 -6.45
CA TYR A 154 17.94 6.14 -7.44
C TYR A 154 18.97 7.03 -8.13
N SER A 155 20.23 6.92 -7.72
CA SER A 155 21.38 7.23 -8.58
C SER A 155 21.84 5.91 -9.18
N ILE A 156 21.32 5.58 -10.36
CA ILE A 156 21.88 4.53 -11.21
C ILE A 156 22.97 5.23 -12.06
N PRO A 157 24.23 4.73 -12.06
CA PRO A 157 25.27 5.25 -12.95
C PRO A 157 24.98 4.97 -14.42
#